data_AF-A0A3R7WD21-F1
#
_entry.id   AF-A0A3R7WD21-F1
#
_cell.length_a   1.000
_cell.length_b   1.000
_cell.length_c   1.000
_cell.angle_alpha   90.00
_cell.angle_beta   90.00
_cell.angle_gamma   90.00
#
_symmetry.space_group_name_H-M   'P 1'
#
loop_
_entity.id
_entity.type
_entity.pdbx_description
1 polymer ?
#
loop_
_entity_poly.entity_id
_entity_poly.type
_entity_poly.pdbx_seq_one_letter_code
_entity_poly.pdbx_strand_id
1 'polypeptide(L)'
;MSSDMIMTVRGAVAASAIKPGGILVHQRVLQKETTVVDMDIAAEDLMELREHPAEKGNLVLSNETRAYRELERLSLVQSNCVVDIHGRDERDVVRLKRMAEQLDLHILASTSLNDTTTSTDVSALAHQLVLDLQYGMDNTTIQASVIYQRTSLSPANPTILRAIAQAQQVTNAPVYFSFDSDPSASYPTDSASTVTQTIQYHRNGGGGMLHALSSSFQTKLFHGRRGTAAQHQQLWHTITHHNPLLLLQGYVKPPPSVIPKDFIPCSICRLEFEPVVGEYFTKFEFVYCSTKCLRRHRVAGFGPVDQVQ
;
A
#
# COMPACT_ATOMS: atom_id res chain seq x y z
N MET A 1 0.93 -26.27 -6.72
CA MET A 1 0.09 -25.14 -7.16
C MET A 1 0.48 -23.96 -6.29
N SER A 2 1.03 -22.89 -6.86
CA SER A 2 1.21 -21.64 -6.10
C SER A 2 -0.18 -21.24 -5.62
N SER A 3 -0.37 -21.00 -4.33
CA SER A 3 -1.60 -20.38 -3.87
C SER A 3 -1.65 -18.98 -4.49
N ASP A 4 -2.73 -18.64 -5.19
CA ASP A 4 -2.93 -17.29 -5.70
C ASP A 4 -3.12 -16.35 -4.50
N MET A 5 -2.05 -15.63 -4.16
CA MET A 5 -1.99 -14.75 -2.98
C MET A 5 -2.15 -13.30 -3.41
N ILE A 6 -2.76 -12.54 -2.51
CA ILE A 6 -2.91 -11.08 -2.62
C ILE A 6 -2.23 -10.47 -1.40
N MET A 7 -1.33 -9.53 -1.62
CA MET A 7 -0.75 -8.75 -0.52
C MET A 7 -1.74 -7.68 -0.07
N THR A 8 -1.99 -7.57 1.22
CA THR A 8 -2.80 -6.52 1.84
C THR A 8 -2.00 -5.84 2.94
N VAL A 9 -2.50 -4.73 3.49
CA VAL A 9 -1.87 -4.09 4.67
C VAL A 9 -1.82 -4.99 5.91
N ARG A 10 -2.63 -6.06 5.95
CA ARG A 10 -2.64 -7.09 7.00
C ARG A 10 -1.68 -8.25 6.71
N GLY A 11 -1.05 -8.27 5.54
CA GLY A 11 -0.23 -9.36 5.03
C GLY A 11 -0.89 -10.10 3.86
N ALA A 12 -0.24 -11.18 3.42
CA ALA A 12 -0.70 -11.99 2.30
C ALA A 12 -1.94 -12.80 2.67
N VAL A 13 -2.96 -12.77 1.82
CA VAL A 13 -4.19 -13.56 1.93
C VAL A 13 -4.43 -14.36 0.65
N ALA A 14 -5.10 -15.51 0.76
CA ALA A 14 -5.52 -16.26 -0.43
C ALA A 14 -6.59 -15.46 -1.19
N ALA A 15 -6.57 -15.51 -2.52
CA ALA A 15 -7.57 -14.79 -3.32
C ALA A 15 -9.01 -15.26 -3.07
N SER A 16 -9.19 -16.50 -2.60
CA SER A 16 -10.49 -17.02 -2.16
C SER A 16 -11.07 -16.32 -0.93
N ALA A 17 -10.28 -15.52 -0.21
CA ALA A 17 -10.75 -14.70 0.91
C ALA A 17 -11.48 -13.42 0.43
N ILE A 18 -11.32 -13.04 -0.84
CA ILE A 18 -12.00 -11.88 -1.42
C ILE A 18 -13.44 -12.27 -1.75
N LYS A 19 -14.40 -11.48 -1.24
CA LYS A 19 -15.83 -11.71 -1.44
C LYS A 19 -16.27 -11.27 -2.85
N PRO A 20 -17.29 -11.92 -3.43
CA PRO A 20 -17.71 -11.70 -4.82
C PRO A 20 -18.48 -10.40 -5.07
N GLY A 21 -18.74 -9.58 -4.04
CA GLY A 21 -19.49 -8.34 -4.15
C GLY A 21 -18.78 -7.22 -4.91
N GLY A 22 -17.53 -7.44 -5.31
CA GLY A 22 -16.72 -6.51 -6.07
C GLY A 22 -15.53 -5.98 -5.28
N ILE A 23 -14.54 -5.48 -6.01
CA ILE A 23 -13.31 -4.88 -5.52
C ILE A 23 -13.33 -3.41 -5.93
N LEU A 24 -13.13 -2.51 -4.97
CA LEU A 24 -12.95 -1.10 -5.26
C LEU A 24 -11.49 -0.84 -5.65
N VAL A 25 -11.18 -0.93 -6.94
CA VAL A 25 -9.80 -0.97 -7.46
C VAL A 25 -9.04 0.36 -7.48
N HIS A 26 -9.69 1.48 -7.17
CA HIS A 26 -9.07 2.80 -7.26
C HIS A 26 -9.73 3.78 -6.28
N GLN A 27 -9.34 3.71 -5.01
CA GLN A 27 -9.87 4.55 -3.94
C GLN A 27 -8.79 5.38 -3.28
N ARG A 28 -9.19 6.54 -2.78
CA ARG A 28 -8.46 7.27 -1.74
C ARG A 28 -9.20 7.03 -0.43
N VAL A 29 -8.74 6.04 0.35
CA VAL A 29 -9.41 5.57 1.57
C VAL A 29 -9.18 6.53 2.73
N LEU A 30 -7.92 6.89 2.96
CA LEU A 30 -7.52 7.77 4.04
C LEU A 30 -6.13 8.35 3.75
N GLN A 31 -6.04 9.68 3.73
CA GLN A 31 -4.76 10.38 3.65
C GLN A 31 -4.24 10.75 5.04
N LYS A 32 -2.93 10.96 5.13
CA LYS A 32 -2.26 11.60 6.27
C LYS A 32 -2.92 12.94 6.57
N GLU A 33 -2.90 13.30 7.86
CA GLU A 33 -3.33 14.62 8.29
C GLU A 33 -2.39 15.68 7.71
N THR A 34 -2.97 16.69 7.07
CA THR A 34 -2.25 17.84 6.52
C THR A 34 -2.74 19.12 7.18
N THR A 35 -2.23 20.28 6.73
CA THR A 35 -2.72 21.58 7.18
C THR A 35 -4.15 21.89 6.71
N VAL A 36 -4.63 21.18 5.68
CA VAL A 36 -6.01 21.31 5.20
C VAL A 36 -6.93 20.48 6.08
N VAL A 37 -7.93 21.13 6.67
CA VAL A 37 -8.85 20.51 7.63
C VAL A 37 -9.86 19.63 6.90
N ASP A 38 -10.02 18.39 7.34
CA ASP A 38 -11.12 17.51 6.96
C ASP A 38 -12.41 18.00 7.63
N MET A 39 -13.18 18.83 6.92
CA MET A 39 -14.42 19.45 7.45
C MET A 39 -15.65 18.56 7.24
N ASP A 40 -16.62 18.69 8.15
CA ASP A 40 -17.97 18.16 7.90
C ASP A 40 -18.63 18.98 6.78
N ILE A 41 -19.31 18.28 5.88
CA ILE A 41 -20.03 18.89 4.76
C ILE A 41 -21.52 18.78 5.05
N ALA A 42 -22.20 19.92 5.11
CA ALA A 42 -23.63 19.96 5.32
C ALA A 42 -24.37 19.64 4.01
N ALA A 43 -25.62 19.17 4.11
CA ALA A 43 -26.39 18.74 2.94
C ALA A 43 -26.72 19.92 2.01
N GLU A 44 -26.91 21.11 2.58
CA GLU A 44 -27.12 22.38 1.91
C GLU A 44 -25.91 22.81 1.04
N ASP A 45 -24.69 22.41 1.41
CA ASP A 45 -23.48 22.76 0.68
C ASP A 45 -23.25 21.89 -0.56
N LEU A 46 -23.99 20.79 -0.70
CA LEU A 46 -23.75 19.81 -1.76
C LEU A 46 -24.01 20.36 -3.17
N MET A 47 -24.86 21.38 -3.32
CA MET A 47 -25.05 22.01 -4.63
C MET A 47 -23.81 22.79 -5.05
N GLU A 48 -23.30 23.64 -4.16
CA GLU A 48 -22.09 24.43 -4.38
C GLU A 48 -20.87 23.52 -4.59
N LEU A 49 -20.71 22.49 -3.76
CA LEU A 49 -19.56 21.57 -3.85
C LEU A 49 -19.58 20.68 -5.09
N ARG A 50 -20.73 20.50 -5.77
CA ARG A 50 -20.75 19.83 -7.08
C ARG A 50 -20.16 20.71 -8.18
N GLU A 51 -20.26 22.03 -8.03
CA GLU A 51 -19.69 23.01 -8.97
C GLU A 51 -18.24 23.37 -8.57
N HIS A 52 -17.95 23.38 -7.27
CA HIS A 52 -16.67 23.77 -6.67
C HIS A 52 -16.16 22.73 -5.67
N PRO A 53 -15.76 21.53 -6.12
CA PRO A 53 -15.45 20.40 -5.23
C PRO A 53 -14.20 20.59 -4.37
N ALA A 54 -13.33 21.56 -4.69
CA ALA A 54 -12.12 21.84 -3.92
C ALA A 54 -12.39 22.68 -2.66
N GLU A 55 -13.58 23.25 -2.53
CA GLU A 55 -13.92 24.13 -1.41
C GLU A 55 -14.21 23.34 -0.12
N LYS A 56 -14.21 24.05 1.01
CA LYS A 56 -14.59 23.52 2.34
C LYS A 56 -13.84 22.24 2.73
N GLY A 57 -12.60 22.07 2.27
CA GLY A 57 -11.77 20.89 2.61
C GLY A 57 -12.32 19.55 2.08
N ASN A 58 -13.25 19.60 1.13
CA ASN A 58 -14.01 18.45 0.65
C ASN A 58 -13.14 17.35 -0.01
N LEU A 59 -11.96 17.70 -0.52
CA LEU A 59 -11.04 16.75 -1.14
C LEU A 59 -10.12 16.01 -0.15
N VAL A 60 -10.15 16.33 1.15
CA VAL A 60 -9.19 15.80 2.14
C VAL A 60 -9.83 14.86 3.15
N LEU A 61 -9.70 13.54 2.98
CA LEU A 61 -10.25 12.56 3.92
C LEU A 61 -9.14 12.05 4.86
N SER A 62 -8.97 12.72 6.00
CA SER A 62 -7.96 12.39 7.01
C SER A 62 -8.55 11.93 8.34
N ASN A 63 -9.86 12.04 8.53
CA ASN A 63 -10.56 11.59 9.73
C ASN A 63 -10.83 10.07 9.68
N GLU A 64 -10.24 9.34 10.63
CA GLU A 64 -10.34 7.86 10.69
C GLU A 64 -11.79 7.39 10.85
N THR A 65 -12.56 8.07 11.69
CA THR A 65 -13.94 7.67 11.99
C THR A 65 -14.84 7.83 10.77
N ARG A 66 -14.61 8.86 9.96
CA ARG A 66 -15.36 9.07 8.70
C ARG A 66 -14.99 7.99 7.67
N ALA A 67 -13.69 7.75 7.46
CA ALA A 67 -13.23 6.69 6.57
C ALA A 67 -13.78 5.31 6.99
N TYR A 68 -13.73 5.01 8.29
CA TYR A 68 -14.26 3.78 8.88
C TYR A 68 -15.74 3.57 8.54
N ARG A 69 -16.58 4.60 8.76
CA ARG A 69 -18.02 4.52 8.48
C ARG A 69 -18.35 4.32 7.00
N GLU A 70 -17.57 4.91 6.10
CA GLU A 70 -17.74 4.68 4.66
C GLU A 70 -17.36 3.26 4.27
N LEU A 71 -16.26 2.73 4.81
CA LEU A 71 -15.80 1.36 4.55
C LEU A 71 -16.73 0.29 5.15
N GLU A 72 -17.33 0.53 6.32
CA GLU A 72 -18.29 -0.38 6.96
C GLU A 72 -19.46 -0.73 6.04
N ARG A 73 -19.87 0.20 5.18
CA ARG A 73 -20.96 0.03 4.21
C ARG A 73 -20.67 -1.01 3.14
N LEU A 74 -19.41 -1.39 2.90
CA LEU A 74 -19.05 -2.43 1.93
C LEU A 74 -19.64 -3.80 2.31
N SER A 75 -19.88 -4.03 3.61
CA SER A 75 -20.58 -5.22 4.10
C SER A 75 -21.96 -5.40 3.47
N LEU A 76 -22.65 -4.31 3.12
CA LEU A 76 -23.99 -4.30 2.54
C LEU A 76 -24.04 -4.91 1.13
N VAL A 77 -22.91 -4.93 0.42
CA VAL A 77 -22.81 -5.45 -0.96
C VAL A 77 -21.92 -6.68 -1.06
N GLN A 78 -21.58 -7.33 0.06
CA GLN A 78 -20.64 -8.46 0.08
C GLN A 78 -19.27 -8.11 -0.52
N SER A 79 -18.81 -6.86 -0.38
CA SER A 79 -17.45 -6.46 -0.74
C SER A 79 -16.59 -6.39 0.51
N ASN A 80 -15.34 -6.84 0.41
CA ASN A 80 -14.35 -6.74 1.49
C ASN A 80 -12.97 -6.32 1.01
N CYS A 81 -12.83 -5.80 -0.22
CA CYS A 81 -11.53 -5.53 -0.81
C CYS A 81 -11.48 -4.15 -1.47
N VAL A 82 -10.47 -3.36 -1.09
CA VAL A 82 -10.30 -1.97 -1.54
C VAL A 82 -8.83 -1.72 -1.83
N VAL A 83 -8.54 -1.04 -2.94
CA VAL A 83 -7.20 -0.56 -3.30
C VAL A 83 -7.13 0.92 -2.97
N ASP A 84 -6.30 1.25 -1.98
CA ASP A 84 -5.90 2.61 -1.65
C ASP A 84 -4.74 3.04 -2.55
N ILE A 85 -4.94 4.15 -3.25
CA ILE A 85 -4.03 4.69 -4.27
C ILE A 85 -3.31 5.97 -3.81
N HIS A 86 -3.18 6.21 -2.50
CA HIS A 86 -2.42 7.38 -2.05
C HIS A 86 -0.94 7.24 -2.40
N GLY A 87 -0.36 8.34 -2.90
CA GLY A 87 1.07 8.44 -3.12
C GLY A 87 1.87 8.41 -1.81
N ARG A 88 3.19 8.25 -1.93
CA ARG A 88 4.12 8.15 -0.80
C ARG A 88 3.95 9.26 0.25
N ASP A 89 3.73 10.49 -0.19
CA ASP A 89 3.63 11.65 0.70
C ASP A 89 2.30 11.71 1.45
N GLU A 90 1.24 11.09 0.91
CA GLU A 90 -0.13 11.18 1.42
C GLU A 90 -0.59 9.91 2.16
N ARG A 91 0.02 8.74 1.89
CA ARG A 91 -0.43 7.46 2.45
C ARG A 91 -0.21 7.33 3.96
N ASP A 92 -1.15 6.71 4.68
CA ASP A 92 -0.97 6.31 6.09
C ASP A 92 -1.25 4.81 6.29
N VAL A 93 -0.22 4.00 6.06
CA VAL A 93 -0.34 2.52 6.03
C VAL A 93 -0.68 1.92 7.40
N VAL A 94 -0.33 2.60 8.49
CA VAL A 94 -0.61 2.15 9.86
C VAL A 94 -2.09 2.30 10.18
N ARG A 95 -2.69 3.45 9.84
CA ARG A 95 -4.11 3.68 10.02
C ARG A 95 -4.95 2.83 9.07
N LEU A 96 -4.49 2.64 7.83
CA LEU A 96 -5.11 1.68 6.90
C LEU A 96 -5.13 0.27 7.48
N LYS A 97 -4.01 -0.22 8.04
CA LYS A 97 -3.96 -1.54 8.68
C LYS A 97 -4.91 -1.65 9.86
N ARG A 98 -4.96 -0.64 10.74
CA ARG A 98 -5.87 -0.63 11.89
C ARG A 98 -7.32 -0.73 11.45
N MET A 99 -7.75 0.05 10.46
CA MET A 99 -9.12 -0.01 9.93
C MET A 99 -9.40 -1.37 9.26
N ALA A 100 -8.44 -1.90 8.49
CA ALA A 100 -8.56 -3.20 7.85
C ALA A 100 -8.77 -4.33 8.87
N GLU A 101 -8.08 -4.28 10.01
CA GLU A 101 -8.24 -5.25 11.10
C GLU A 101 -9.59 -5.12 11.80
N GLN A 102 -10.02 -3.89 12.10
CA GLN A 102 -11.29 -3.63 12.79
C GLN A 102 -12.53 -3.97 11.96
N LEU A 103 -12.47 -3.77 10.63
CA LEU A 103 -13.60 -4.00 9.71
C LEU A 103 -13.55 -5.36 9.02
N ASP A 104 -12.53 -6.17 9.30
CA ASP A 104 -12.20 -7.39 8.55
C ASP A 104 -12.18 -7.17 7.02
N LEU A 105 -11.50 -6.12 6.60
CA LEU A 105 -11.31 -5.76 5.19
C LEU A 105 -9.91 -6.13 4.72
N HIS A 106 -9.80 -6.27 3.40
CA HIS A 106 -8.56 -6.42 2.65
C HIS A 106 -8.27 -5.08 1.96
N ILE A 107 -7.52 -4.23 2.65
CA ILE A 107 -7.04 -2.96 2.07
C ILE A 107 -5.67 -3.22 1.44
N LEU A 108 -5.54 -2.88 0.16
CA LEU A 108 -4.31 -2.94 -0.61
C LEU A 108 -3.75 -1.52 -0.70
N ALA A 109 -2.51 -1.30 -0.30
CA ALA A 109 -1.89 0.03 -0.33
C ALA A 109 -0.94 0.17 -1.51
N SER A 110 -0.83 1.37 -2.08
CA SER A 110 0.08 1.65 -3.18
C SER A 110 1.47 2.15 -2.74
N THR A 111 2.47 1.82 -3.55
CA THR A 111 3.71 2.59 -3.64
C THR A 111 3.70 3.49 -4.87
N SER A 112 4.47 4.58 -4.84
CA SER A 112 4.58 5.54 -5.94
C SER A 112 5.97 6.18 -5.96
N LEU A 113 6.29 6.84 -7.06
CA LEU A 113 7.40 7.78 -7.13
C LEU A 113 6.88 9.21 -6.97
N ASN A 114 7.76 10.13 -6.58
CA ASN A 114 7.41 11.54 -6.50
C ASN A 114 7.42 12.12 -7.92
N ASP A 115 6.30 12.69 -8.37
CA ASP A 115 6.13 13.22 -9.73
C ASP A 115 7.14 14.33 -10.06
N THR A 116 7.59 15.05 -9.04
CA THR A 116 8.57 16.14 -9.12
C THR A 116 10.02 15.68 -9.00
N THR A 117 10.27 14.37 -8.97
CA THR A 117 11.64 13.85 -8.84
C THR A 117 12.52 14.31 -10.00
N THR A 118 13.67 14.90 -9.65
CA THR A 118 14.72 15.28 -10.61
C THR A 118 15.76 14.19 -10.79
N SER A 119 15.62 13.07 -10.08
CA SER A 119 16.53 11.93 -10.21
C SER A 119 16.47 11.36 -11.62
N THR A 120 17.64 11.11 -12.21
CA THR A 120 17.80 10.41 -13.48
C THR A 120 18.19 8.93 -13.29
N ASP A 121 18.40 8.50 -12.04
CA ASP A 121 18.77 7.12 -11.72
C ASP A 121 17.53 6.22 -11.66
N VAL A 122 17.25 5.59 -12.81
CA VAL A 122 16.15 4.62 -12.97
C VAL A 122 16.28 3.46 -11.99
N SER A 123 17.50 2.98 -11.73
CA SER A 123 17.76 1.80 -10.90
C SER A 123 17.44 2.09 -9.44
N ALA A 124 17.89 3.24 -8.93
CA ALA A 124 17.57 3.67 -7.57
C ALA A 124 16.05 3.83 -7.36
N LEU A 125 15.35 4.44 -8.33
CA LEU A 125 13.89 4.61 -8.28
C LEU A 125 13.16 3.25 -8.34
N ALA A 126 13.59 2.33 -9.20
CA ALA A 126 13.02 1.00 -9.28
C ALA A 126 13.23 0.23 -7.97
N HIS A 127 14.44 0.27 -7.40
CA HIS A 127 14.73 -0.37 -6.12
C HIS A 127 13.87 0.18 -4.98
N GLN A 128 13.58 1.48 -4.96
CA GLN A 128 12.67 2.05 -3.97
C GLN A 128 11.28 1.41 -4.04
N LEU A 129 10.70 1.29 -5.24
CA LEU A 129 9.40 0.63 -5.43
C LEU A 129 9.44 -0.84 -5.01
N VAL A 130 10.51 -1.56 -5.40
CA VAL A 130 10.72 -2.96 -5.03
C VAL A 130 10.81 -3.13 -3.50
N LEU A 131 11.49 -2.21 -2.81
CA LEU A 131 11.60 -2.24 -1.35
C LEU A 131 10.23 -2.11 -0.68
N ASP A 132 9.41 -1.16 -1.12
CA ASP A 132 8.04 -0.97 -0.62
C ASP A 132 7.17 -2.22 -0.87
N LEU A 133 7.28 -2.84 -2.05
CA LEU A 133 6.50 -4.02 -2.44
C LEU A 133 6.93 -5.31 -1.73
N GLN A 134 8.23 -5.47 -1.45
CA GLN A 134 8.78 -6.72 -0.91
C GLN A 134 9.06 -6.69 0.58
N TYR A 135 9.42 -5.55 1.16
CA TYR A 135 9.91 -5.49 2.54
C TYR A 135 9.07 -4.60 3.44
N GLY A 136 8.57 -3.48 2.93
CA GLY A 136 7.63 -2.63 3.65
C GLY A 136 7.79 -1.14 3.37
N MET A 137 6.75 -0.39 3.71
CA MET A 137 6.64 1.05 3.51
C MET A 137 6.82 1.82 4.82
N ASP A 138 7.32 3.06 4.73
CA ASP A 138 7.25 4.07 5.80
C ASP A 138 7.78 3.61 7.17
N ASN A 139 8.92 2.90 7.18
CA ASN A 139 9.54 2.30 8.37
C ASN A 139 8.66 1.25 9.08
N THR A 140 7.76 0.60 8.34
CA THR A 140 6.95 -0.52 8.80
C THR A 140 7.29 -1.78 8.01
N THR A 141 6.78 -2.92 8.46
CA THR A 141 6.81 -4.17 7.68
C THR A 141 5.58 -4.32 6.77
N ILE A 142 4.78 -3.26 6.60
CA ILE A 142 3.56 -3.27 5.80
C ILE A 142 3.95 -3.06 4.35
N GLN A 143 3.73 -4.08 3.52
CA GLN A 143 4.10 -4.07 2.11
C GLN A 143 3.08 -3.32 1.26
N ALA A 144 3.57 -2.66 0.22
CA ALA A 144 2.72 -2.22 -0.88
C ALA A 144 2.18 -3.44 -1.64
N SER A 145 0.99 -3.28 -2.21
CA SER A 145 0.33 -4.29 -3.03
C SER A 145 0.39 -3.95 -4.51
N VAL A 146 0.41 -2.66 -4.84
CA VAL A 146 0.31 -2.14 -6.20
C VAL A 146 1.24 -0.93 -6.38
N ILE A 147 1.57 -0.60 -7.61
CA ILE A 147 2.25 0.64 -7.99
C ILE A 147 1.17 1.62 -8.48
N TYR A 148 1.13 2.81 -7.91
CA TYR A 148 0.30 3.91 -8.38
C TYR A 148 1.19 5.05 -8.86
N GLN A 149 0.86 5.63 -10.01
CA GLN A 149 1.59 6.77 -10.55
C GLN A 149 0.64 7.77 -11.21
N ARG A 150 0.73 9.03 -10.79
CA ARG A 150 0.15 10.15 -11.53
C ARG A 150 1.11 10.57 -12.63
N THR A 151 0.61 10.79 -13.83
CA THR A 151 1.44 11.22 -14.96
C THR A 151 0.67 12.13 -15.88
N SER A 152 1.33 13.18 -16.38
CA SER A 152 0.79 13.97 -17.47
C SER A 152 0.82 13.16 -18.77
N LEU A 153 -0.18 13.36 -19.63
CA LEU A 153 -0.20 12.74 -20.97
C LEU A 153 0.89 13.30 -21.89
N SER A 154 1.40 14.51 -21.62
CA SER A 154 2.48 15.12 -22.41
C SER A 154 3.21 16.24 -21.65
N PRO A 155 4.55 16.20 -21.51
CA PRO A 155 5.43 15.04 -21.65
C PRO A 155 5.43 14.18 -20.38
N ALA A 156 5.19 12.87 -20.51
CA ALA A 156 5.38 11.93 -19.41
C ALA A 156 6.88 11.80 -19.08
N ASN A 157 7.23 11.69 -17.80
CA ASN A 157 8.62 11.52 -17.38
C ASN A 157 9.13 10.10 -17.73
N PRO A 158 10.04 9.93 -18.70
CA PRO A 158 10.47 8.60 -19.15
C PRO A 158 11.27 7.86 -18.09
N THR A 159 11.94 8.57 -17.17
CA THR A 159 12.69 7.95 -16.06
C THR A 159 11.75 7.25 -15.10
N ILE A 160 10.65 7.92 -14.70
CA ILE A 160 9.61 7.35 -13.83
C ILE A 160 8.99 6.12 -14.50
N LEU A 161 8.60 6.21 -15.77
CA LEU A 161 7.99 5.09 -16.49
C LEU A 161 8.93 3.87 -16.60
N ARG A 162 10.22 4.08 -16.85
CA ARG A 162 11.21 3.00 -16.88
C ARG A 162 11.41 2.37 -15.50
N ALA A 163 11.45 3.18 -14.44
CA ALA A 163 11.62 2.69 -13.08
C ALA A 163 10.42 1.82 -12.66
N ILE A 164 9.20 2.25 -12.99
CA ILE A 164 7.97 1.48 -12.77
C ILE A 164 8.00 0.18 -13.57
N ALA A 165 8.39 0.22 -14.84
CA ALA A 165 8.50 -0.98 -15.66
C ALA A 165 9.50 -1.99 -15.09
N GLN A 166 10.67 -1.53 -14.60
CA GLN A 166 11.65 -2.40 -13.95
C GLN A 166 11.11 -3.00 -12.64
N ALA A 167 10.47 -2.19 -11.79
CA ALA A 167 9.87 -2.67 -10.56
C ALA A 167 8.75 -3.69 -10.81
N GLN A 168 7.90 -3.44 -11.81
CA GLN A 168 6.82 -4.34 -12.22
C GLN A 168 7.37 -5.68 -12.73
N GLN A 169 8.44 -5.68 -13.53
CA GLN A 169 9.06 -6.91 -14.02
C GLN A 169 9.64 -7.78 -12.90
N VAL A 170 10.17 -7.14 -11.84
CA VAL A 170 10.77 -7.85 -10.70
C VAL A 170 9.70 -8.40 -9.75
N THR A 171 8.60 -7.67 -9.56
CA THR A 171 7.62 -7.95 -8.49
C THR A 171 6.30 -8.53 -9.00
N ASN A 172 6.02 -8.42 -10.29
CA ASN A 172 4.70 -8.63 -10.91
C ASN A 172 3.57 -7.77 -10.30
N ALA A 173 3.91 -6.70 -9.58
CA ALA A 173 2.92 -5.84 -8.95
C ALA A 173 2.04 -5.13 -10.00
N PRO A 174 0.72 -5.07 -9.81
CA PRO A 174 -0.17 -4.29 -10.67
C PRO A 174 0.22 -2.82 -10.71
N VAL A 175 0.02 -2.17 -11.86
CA VAL A 175 0.34 -0.76 -12.07
C VAL A 175 -0.92 0.01 -12.41
N TYR A 176 -1.18 1.07 -11.66
CA TYR A 176 -2.29 2.00 -11.84
C TYR A 176 -1.74 3.36 -12.26
N PHE A 177 -2.20 3.84 -13.42
CA PHE A 177 -1.88 5.19 -13.89
C PHE A 177 -3.09 6.09 -13.75
N SER A 178 -2.88 7.26 -13.15
CA SER A 178 -3.80 8.39 -13.24
C SER A 178 -3.22 9.41 -14.21
N PHE A 179 -4.02 9.82 -15.19
CA PHE A 179 -3.60 10.78 -16.20
C PHE A 179 -4.19 12.15 -15.90
N ASP A 180 -3.33 13.15 -15.72
CA ASP A 180 -3.79 14.54 -15.56
C ASP A 180 -4.21 15.08 -16.95
N SER A 181 -5.43 15.64 -17.02
CA SER A 181 -6.08 15.97 -18.28
C SER A 181 -5.69 17.32 -18.90
N ASP A 182 -4.92 18.18 -18.24
CA ASP A 182 -4.46 19.46 -18.83
C ASP A 182 -3.27 20.10 -18.05
N PRO A 183 -2.13 20.44 -18.70
CA PRO A 183 -1.04 21.19 -18.07
C PRO A 183 -1.34 22.71 -17.91
N SER A 184 -2.42 23.23 -18.49
CA SER A 184 -2.74 24.68 -18.48
C SER A 184 -3.76 25.12 -17.42
N ALA A 185 -4.34 24.18 -16.67
CA ALA A 185 -5.23 24.50 -15.57
C ALA A 185 -4.41 25.06 -14.39
N SER A 186 -4.46 26.37 -14.19
CA SER A 186 -3.82 27.08 -13.07
C SER A 186 -4.48 26.83 -11.70
N TYR A 187 -5.19 25.71 -11.55
CA TYR A 187 -5.71 25.24 -10.28
C TYR A 187 -4.88 24.04 -9.86
N PRO A 188 -4.60 23.84 -8.55
CA PRO A 188 -4.06 22.59 -8.05
C PRO A 188 -5.20 21.57 -8.09
N THR A 189 -5.63 21.18 -9.28
CA THR A 189 -6.80 20.34 -9.43
C THR A 189 -6.39 18.88 -9.53
N ASP A 190 -6.73 18.16 -8.47
CA ASP A 190 -7.28 16.81 -8.52
C ASP A 190 -8.54 16.72 -9.44
N SER A 191 -8.48 17.31 -10.63
CA SER A 191 -9.44 17.18 -11.72
C SER A 191 -8.96 16.13 -12.71
N ALA A 192 -8.35 15.05 -12.22
CA ALA A 192 -8.37 13.81 -12.96
C ALA A 192 -9.85 13.41 -13.04
N SER A 193 -10.41 13.48 -14.24
CA SER A 193 -11.74 13.07 -14.74
C SER A 193 -12.83 12.67 -13.73
N THR A 194 -14.07 12.92 -14.09
CA THR A 194 -15.31 12.36 -13.53
C THR A 194 -15.38 10.81 -13.43
N VAL A 195 -14.25 10.09 -13.52
CA VAL A 195 -14.04 8.66 -13.18
C VAL A 195 -13.18 8.48 -11.91
N THR A 196 -12.29 9.42 -11.58
CA THR A 196 -11.38 9.39 -10.41
C THR A 196 -12.03 9.96 -9.15
N GLN A 197 -12.85 11.01 -9.31
CA GLN A 197 -13.66 11.60 -8.24
C GLN A 197 -14.92 10.77 -7.89
N THR A 198 -15.14 9.70 -8.64
CA THR A 198 -16.39 8.94 -8.82
C THR A 198 -16.59 7.86 -7.79
N ILE A 199 -15.73 7.79 -6.78
CA ILE A 199 -15.89 6.75 -5.76
C ILE A 199 -15.65 7.30 -4.34
N GLN A 200 -15.22 8.56 -4.19
CA GLN A 200 -15.40 9.34 -2.94
C GLN A 200 -16.73 10.10 -2.93
N TYR A 201 -17.77 9.47 -3.46
CA TYR A 201 -18.93 10.20 -3.94
C TYR A 201 -19.71 10.90 -2.81
N HIS A 202 -19.66 10.49 -1.54
CA HIS A 202 -20.51 11.13 -0.52
C HIS A 202 -20.02 12.54 -0.13
N ARG A 203 -18.73 12.81 -0.35
CA ARG A 203 -18.09 14.07 0.00
C ARG A 203 -18.27 15.09 -1.12
N ASN A 204 -18.02 14.68 -2.37
CA ASN A 204 -18.19 15.52 -3.57
C ASN A 204 -19.65 15.62 -4.09
N GLY A 205 -20.66 15.33 -3.27
CA GLY A 205 -22.09 15.49 -3.67
C GLY A 205 -22.78 14.33 -4.41
N GLY A 206 -22.20 13.13 -4.45
CA GLY A 206 -22.77 11.85 -4.96
C GLY A 206 -23.00 10.75 -3.89
N GLY A 207 -23.16 9.47 -4.28
CA GLY A 207 -23.55 8.33 -3.42
C GLY A 207 -22.50 7.52 -2.60
N GLY A 208 -21.30 8.01 -2.30
CA GLY A 208 -20.26 7.29 -1.52
C GLY A 208 -19.47 6.18 -2.24
N MET A 209 -18.53 5.53 -1.53
CA MET A 209 -17.69 4.44 -2.06
C MET A 209 -18.50 3.22 -2.52
N LEU A 210 -19.68 3.03 -1.93
CA LEU A 210 -20.61 1.96 -2.28
C LEU A 210 -21.36 2.23 -3.58
N HIS A 211 -21.45 3.49 -4.06
CA HIS A 211 -22.32 3.84 -5.18
C HIS A 211 -22.01 3.04 -6.44
N ALA A 212 -20.71 2.88 -6.74
CA ALA A 212 -20.27 2.11 -7.89
C ALA A 212 -20.66 0.63 -7.78
N LEU A 213 -20.88 0.09 -6.57
CA LEU A 213 -21.28 -1.29 -6.34
C LEU A 213 -22.79 -1.45 -6.07
N SER A 214 -23.57 -0.37 -6.12
CA SER A 214 -25.00 -0.42 -5.85
C SER A 214 -25.77 -1.02 -7.03
N SER A 215 -26.88 -1.71 -6.71
CA SER A 215 -27.81 -2.24 -7.71
C SER A 215 -28.39 -1.14 -8.62
N SER A 216 -28.55 0.07 -8.09
CA SER A 216 -29.04 1.23 -8.84
C SER A 216 -28.04 1.71 -9.91
N PHE A 217 -26.73 1.74 -9.61
CA PHE A 217 -25.71 2.08 -10.59
C PHE A 217 -25.63 1.01 -11.69
N GLN A 218 -25.60 -0.27 -11.29
CA GLN A 218 -25.61 -1.40 -12.22
C GLN A 218 -26.80 -1.31 -13.20
N THR A 219 -28.00 -1.05 -12.69
CA THR A 219 -29.21 -0.95 -13.51
C THR A 219 -29.12 0.22 -14.49
N LYS A 220 -28.61 1.38 -14.06
CA LYS A 220 -28.40 2.54 -14.96
C LYS A 220 -27.34 2.25 -16.03
N LEU A 221 -26.23 1.60 -15.68
CA LEU A 221 -25.15 1.28 -16.61
C LEU A 221 -25.61 0.38 -17.76
N PHE A 222 -26.47 -0.59 -17.45
CA PHE A 222 -27.01 -1.55 -18.41
C PHE A 222 -28.37 -1.16 -19.01
N HIS A 223 -28.96 -0.04 -18.56
CA HIS A 223 -30.23 0.45 -19.08
C HIS A 223 -30.15 0.68 -20.60
N GLY A 224 -31.08 0.09 -21.36
CA GLY A 224 -31.13 0.20 -22.82
C GLY A 224 -30.03 -0.56 -23.57
N ARG A 225 -29.13 -1.30 -22.88
CA ARG A 225 -28.14 -2.15 -23.54
C ARG A 225 -28.75 -3.50 -23.92
N ARG A 226 -28.41 -4.01 -25.12
CA ARG A 226 -28.81 -5.36 -25.54
C ARG A 226 -28.18 -6.41 -24.61
N GLY A 227 -28.93 -7.46 -24.30
CA GLY A 227 -28.48 -8.57 -23.44
C GLY A 227 -29.56 -9.00 -22.45
N THR A 228 -29.41 -10.22 -21.93
CA THR A 228 -30.27 -10.74 -20.85
C THR A 228 -29.76 -10.28 -19.48
N ALA A 229 -30.61 -10.32 -18.47
CA ALA A 229 -30.22 -10.00 -17.08
C ALA A 229 -29.02 -10.85 -16.60
N ALA A 230 -28.99 -12.13 -16.97
CA ALA A 230 -27.88 -13.03 -16.63
C ALA A 230 -26.56 -12.60 -17.29
N GLN A 231 -26.60 -12.16 -18.56
CA GLN A 231 -25.41 -11.64 -19.24
C GLN A 231 -24.91 -10.33 -18.61
N HIS A 232 -25.82 -9.43 -18.23
CA HIS A 232 -25.44 -8.20 -17.54
C HIS A 232 -24.86 -8.46 -16.15
N GLN A 233 -25.40 -9.45 -15.41
CA GLN A 233 -24.86 -9.86 -14.12
C GLN A 233 -23.47 -10.49 -14.26
N GLN A 234 -23.27 -11.35 -15.27
CA GLN A 234 -21.96 -11.94 -15.55
C GLN A 234 -20.94 -10.85 -15.93
N LEU A 235 -21.31 -9.91 -16.81
CA LEU A 235 -20.44 -8.81 -17.19
C LEU A 235 -20.11 -7.91 -16.00
N TRP A 236 -21.09 -7.64 -15.14
CA TRP A 236 -20.89 -6.92 -13.89
C TRP A 236 -19.85 -7.59 -13.02
N HIS A 237 -20.03 -8.87 -12.70
CA HIS A 237 -19.09 -9.67 -11.91
C HIS A 237 -17.71 -9.71 -12.56
N THR A 238 -17.63 -9.77 -13.90
CA THR A 238 -16.35 -9.73 -14.61
C THR A 238 -15.60 -8.41 -14.37
N ILE A 239 -16.29 -7.29 -14.45
CA ILE A 239 -15.71 -5.95 -14.32
C ILE A 239 -15.36 -5.63 -12.87
N THR A 240 -16.25 -5.94 -11.93
CA THR A 240 -16.09 -5.52 -10.53
C THR A 240 -15.33 -6.52 -9.68
N HIS A 241 -15.28 -7.80 -10.04
CA HIS A 241 -14.65 -8.83 -9.22
C HIS A 241 -13.62 -9.66 -9.98
N HIS A 242 -14.00 -10.37 -11.04
CA HIS A 242 -13.10 -11.35 -11.68
C HIS A 242 -11.81 -10.75 -12.23
N ASN A 243 -11.90 -9.72 -13.08
CA ASN A 243 -10.70 -9.10 -13.68
C ASN A 243 -9.83 -8.40 -12.63
N PRO A 244 -10.40 -7.58 -11.70
CA PRO A 244 -9.65 -7.06 -10.57
C PRO A 244 -8.93 -8.12 -9.74
N LEU A 245 -9.61 -9.21 -9.42
CA LEU A 245 -9.03 -10.27 -8.60
C LEU A 245 -7.84 -10.92 -9.32
N LEU A 246 -8.00 -11.27 -10.60
CA LEU A 246 -6.92 -11.80 -11.42
C LEU A 246 -5.71 -10.87 -11.50
N LEU A 247 -5.95 -9.55 -11.61
CA LEU A 247 -4.88 -8.57 -11.62
C LEU A 247 -4.12 -8.56 -10.29
N LEU A 248 -4.82 -8.62 -9.17
CA LEU A 248 -4.25 -8.53 -7.82
C LEU A 248 -3.56 -9.82 -7.35
N GLN A 249 -3.82 -10.96 -8.00
CA GLN A 249 -3.24 -12.29 -7.72
C GLN A 249 -1.76 -12.43 -8.11
N GLY A 250 -1.03 -11.32 -8.23
CA GLY A 250 0.37 -11.31 -8.67
C GLY A 250 1.41 -11.35 -7.54
N TYR A 251 1.01 -11.44 -6.27
CA TYR A 251 1.98 -11.34 -5.16
C TYR A 251 2.94 -12.52 -5.15
N VAL A 252 4.23 -12.20 -5.34
CA VAL A 252 5.33 -13.14 -5.14
C VAL A 252 5.99 -12.82 -3.80
N LYS A 253 5.91 -13.77 -2.86
CA LYS A 253 6.62 -13.65 -1.58
C LYS A 253 8.11 -13.48 -1.87
N PRO A 254 8.78 -12.45 -1.31
CA PRO A 254 10.20 -12.29 -1.50
C PRO A 254 10.95 -13.51 -0.94
N PRO A 255 12.13 -13.84 -1.51
CA PRO A 255 12.99 -14.84 -0.90
C PRO A 255 13.24 -14.44 0.57
N PRO A 256 13.31 -15.41 1.49
CA PRO A 256 13.64 -15.10 2.87
C PRO A 256 14.95 -14.32 2.90
N SER A 257 14.99 -13.21 3.64
CA SER A 257 16.22 -12.45 3.81
C SER A 257 17.27 -13.39 4.41
N VAL A 258 18.36 -13.60 3.67
CA VAL A 258 19.56 -14.17 4.24
C VAL A 258 20.13 -13.07 5.11
N ILE A 259 19.67 -13.00 6.36
CA ILE A 259 20.35 -12.17 7.36
C ILE A 259 21.79 -12.65 7.35
N PRO A 260 22.79 -11.82 6.98
CA PRO A 260 24.18 -12.19 7.15
C PRO A 260 24.37 -12.35 8.66
N LYS A 261 24.31 -13.58 9.13
CA LYS A 261 24.68 -13.88 10.50
C LYS A 261 26.20 -13.78 10.53
N ASP A 262 26.70 -12.61 10.90
CA ASP A 262 28.12 -12.40 11.12
C ASP A 262 28.51 -13.15 12.39
N PHE A 263 28.68 -14.47 12.26
CA PHE A 263 29.16 -15.27 13.36
C PHE A 263 30.60 -14.89 13.66
N ILE A 264 30.86 -14.50 14.91
CA ILE A 264 32.22 -14.22 15.38
C ILE A 264 32.66 -15.31 16.36
N PRO A 265 33.92 -15.75 16.32
CA PRO A 265 34.41 -16.77 17.24
C PRO A 265 34.62 -16.17 18.63
N CYS A 266 34.11 -16.83 19.66
CA CYS A 266 34.46 -16.45 21.03
C CYS A 266 35.95 -16.70 21.28
N SER A 267 36.65 -15.70 21.82
CA SER A 267 38.07 -15.81 22.18
C SER A 267 38.35 -16.90 23.21
N ILE A 268 37.36 -17.39 23.97
CA ILE A 268 37.57 -18.37 25.05
C ILE A 268 37.13 -19.76 24.66
N CYS A 269 35.86 -19.95 24.28
CA CYS A 269 35.36 -21.29 23.93
C CYS A 269 35.51 -21.62 22.44
N ARG A 270 35.96 -20.67 21.62
CA ARG A 270 36.09 -20.78 20.16
C ARG A 270 34.80 -21.13 19.41
N LEU A 271 33.65 -21.15 20.11
CA LEU A 271 32.34 -21.29 19.50
C LEU A 271 31.98 -20.01 18.76
N GLU A 272 31.49 -20.20 17.54
CA GLU A 272 30.87 -19.16 16.74
C GLU A 272 29.53 -18.76 17.35
N PHE A 273 29.28 -17.44 17.45
CA PHE A 273 28.03 -16.91 17.97
C PHE A 273 27.63 -15.63 17.24
N GLU A 274 26.33 -15.32 17.27
CA GLU A 274 25.75 -14.13 16.65
C GLU A 274 25.92 -12.92 17.58
N PRO A 275 26.61 -11.84 17.17
CA PRO A 275 26.82 -10.65 18.00
C PRO A 275 25.54 -9.82 18.10
N VAL A 276 24.82 -9.98 19.22
CA VAL A 276 23.66 -9.14 19.56
C VAL A 276 24.10 -7.99 20.48
N VAL A 277 23.93 -6.74 20.05
CA VAL A 277 24.34 -5.55 20.82
C VAL A 277 23.76 -5.60 22.23
N GLY A 278 24.63 -5.65 23.25
CA GLY A 278 24.25 -5.74 24.67
C GLY A 278 24.26 -7.15 25.27
N GLU A 279 24.32 -8.21 24.47
CA GLU A 279 24.33 -9.60 24.95
C GLU A 279 25.71 -10.27 24.91
N TYR A 280 26.63 -9.74 24.09
CA TYR A 280 28.03 -10.16 24.07
C TYR A 280 28.95 -9.08 24.63
N PHE A 281 30.13 -9.50 25.08
CA PHE A 281 31.08 -8.63 25.75
C PHE A 281 32.33 -8.50 24.90
N THR A 282 32.89 -7.30 24.85
CA THR A 282 34.21 -7.04 24.30
C THR A 282 35.09 -6.42 25.39
N LYS A 283 36.33 -6.87 25.50
CA LYS A 283 37.32 -6.26 26.41
C LYS A 283 38.70 -6.43 25.81
N PHE A 284 39.39 -5.32 25.55
CA PHE A 284 40.62 -5.27 24.77
C PHE A 284 40.41 -5.93 23.39
N GLU A 285 41.27 -6.87 23.00
CA GLU A 285 41.18 -7.65 21.75
C GLU A 285 40.27 -8.88 21.84
N PHE A 286 39.61 -9.11 22.98
CA PHE A 286 38.85 -10.34 23.22
C PHE A 286 37.35 -10.16 23.09
N VAL A 287 36.70 -11.17 22.51
CA VAL A 287 35.27 -11.28 22.25
C VAL A 287 34.70 -12.47 23.04
N TYR A 288 33.64 -12.23 23.81
CA TYR A 288 33.01 -13.26 24.64
C TYR A 288 31.56 -13.50 24.24
N CYS A 289 31.22 -14.75 23.92
CA CYS A 289 29.84 -15.16 23.61
C CYS A 289 28.90 -15.08 24.80
N SER A 290 29.42 -14.98 26.03
CA SER A 290 28.62 -14.92 27.25
C SER A 290 29.42 -14.39 28.45
N THR A 291 28.70 -14.01 29.50
CA THR A 291 29.29 -13.67 30.81
C THR A 291 30.11 -14.81 31.40
N LYS A 292 29.82 -16.08 31.06
CA LYS A 292 30.57 -17.25 31.52
C LYS A 292 32.00 -17.25 30.95
N CYS A 293 32.15 -16.98 29.66
CA CYS A 293 33.45 -16.87 29.00
C CYS A 293 34.25 -15.67 29.53
N LEU A 294 33.59 -14.52 29.72
CA LEU A 294 34.21 -13.36 30.34
C LEU A 294 34.72 -13.65 31.76
N ARG A 295 33.90 -14.32 32.60
CA ARG A 295 34.29 -14.71 33.97
C ARG A 295 35.45 -15.70 33.98
N ARG A 296 35.46 -16.69 33.09
CA ARG A 296 36.56 -17.66 32.97
C ARG A 296 37.86 -16.95 32.63
N HIS A 297 37.83 -16.00 31.70
CA HIS A 297 39.01 -15.23 31.34
C HIS A 297 39.48 -14.30 32.46
N ARG A 298 38.54 -13.70 33.21
CA ARG A 298 38.84 -12.90 34.40
C ARG A 298 39.58 -13.72 35.46
N VAL A 299 39.15 -14.96 35.72
CA VAL A 299 39.80 -15.86 36.69
C VAL A 299 41.23 -16.21 36.23
N ALA A 300 41.45 -16.33 34.92
CA ALA A 300 42.77 -16.53 34.34
C ALA A 300 43.62 -15.25 34.21
N GLY A 301 43.20 -14.13 34.83
CA GLY A 301 43.99 -12.89 34.86
C GLY A 301 44.04 -12.10 33.54
N PHE A 302 43.15 -12.36 32.59
CA PHE A 302 43.13 -11.72 31.26
C PHE A 302 44.44 -11.92 30.45
N GLY A 303 45.15 -13.04 30.65
CA GLY A 303 46.35 -13.38 29.88
C GLY A 303 46.06 -13.91 28.46
N PRO A 304 47.10 -14.24 27.66
CA PRO A 304 46.92 -14.80 26.33
C PRO A 304 46.10 -16.10 26.36
N VAL A 305 45.16 -16.21 25.42
CA VAL A 305 44.13 -17.28 25.37
C VAL A 305 44.73 -18.69 25.32
N ASP A 306 45.95 -18.85 24.80
CA ASP A 306 46.61 -20.15 24.64
C ASP A 306 47.00 -20.82 25.97
N GLN A 307 46.79 -20.15 27.11
CA GLN A 307 47.14 -20.65 28.45
C GLN A 307 45.93 -20.97 29.34
N VAL A 308 44.70 -20.78 28.85
CA VAL A 308 43.47 -20.97 29.64
C VAL A 308 42.83 -22.32 29.32
N GLN A 309 43.41 -23.41 29.83
CA GLN A 309 42.76 -24.73 29.87
C GLN A 309 41.96 -24.88 31.18
#